data_AF-M4PX12-F1
#
_entry.id   AF-M4PX12-F1
#
_cell.length_a   1.000
_cell.length_b   1.000
_cell.length_c   1.000
_cell.angle_alpha   90.00
_cell.angle_beta   90.00
_cell.angle_gamma   90.00
#
_symmetry.space_group_name_H-M   'P 1'
#
loop_
_entity.id
_entity.type
_entity.pdbx_description
1 polymer ?
#
loop_
_entity_poly.entity_id
_entity_poly.type
_entity_poly.pdbx_seq_one_letter_code
_entity_poly.pdbx_strand_id
1 'polypeptide(L)'
;WQIMINGESYKVIVAEAAKNAMGDDEVFNRVCVTHLLMDESKENRVAGAVGFNVRTGNYHVFKSKTVIVAAGGASNIFKPRSVGEGAGRVWYAPWSSGSTYFVCVRAGAEMTCQEVRF
;
A
#
# COMPACT_ATOMS: atom_id res chain seq x y z
N TRP A 1 7.40 8.62 -28.21
CA TRP A 1 6.12 9.31 -28.40
C TRP A 1 5.65 9.75 -27.02
N GLN A 2 5.26 11.01 -26.83
CA GLN A 2 4.70 11.50 -25.56
C GLN A 2 3.24 11.86 -25.82
N ILE A 3 2.34 11.38 -24.95
CA ILE A 3 0.94 11.81 -24.94
C ILE A 3 0.78 12.78 -23.77
N MET A 4 0.39 14.00 -24.10
CA MET A 4 0.11 15.02 -23.09
C MET A 4 -1.35 14.91 -22.65
N ILE A 5 -1.61 15.00 -21.35
CA ILE A 5 -2.96 14.98 -20.77
C ILE A 5 -3.12 16.13 -19.77
N ASN A 6 -4.34 16.64 -19.65
CA ASN A 6 -4.74 17.53 -18.55
C ASN A 6 -5.15 16.68 -17.35
N GLY A 7 -4.14 16.12 -16.66
CA GLY A 7 -4.32 15.02 -15.70
C GLY A 7 -4.62 15.42 -14.26
N GLU A 8 -5.09 16.63 -13.97
CA GLU A 8 -5.36 17.08 -12.59
C GLU A 8 -6.33 16.13 -11.87
N SER A 9 -7.41 15.73 -12.56
CA SER A 9 -8.45 14.85 -12.00
C SER A 9 -8.17 13.36 -12.19
N TYR A 10 -6.96 12.96 -12.62
CA TYR A 10 -6.67 11.58 -13.01
C TYR A 10 -7.00 10.57 -11.90
N LYS A 11 -6.59 10.85 -10.65
CA LYS A 11 -6.90 9.96 -9.53
C LYS A 11 -8.39 9.89 -9.22
N VAL A 12 -9.12 11.01 -9.35
CA VAL A 12 -10.56 11.05 -9.05
C VAL A 12 -11.33 10.20 -10.07
N ILE A 13 -11.01 10.34 -11.36
CA ILE A 13 -11.63 9.55 -12.44
C ILE A 13 -11.43 8.05 -12.21
N VAL A 14 -10.20 7.62 -11.91
CA VAL A 14 -9.91 6.19 -11.68
C VAL A 14 -10.54 5.69 -10.38
N ALA A 15 -10.56 6.51 -9.32
CA ALA A 15 -11.16 6.15 -8.05
C ALA A 15 -12.69 6.01 -8.15
N GLU A 16 -13.35 6.88 -8.89
CA GLU A 16 -14.79 6.82 -9.13
C GLU A 16 -15.16 5.53 -9.88
N ALA A 17 -14.42 5.18 -10.94
CA ALA A 17 -14.62 3.94 -11.67
C ALA A 17 -14.47 2.70 -10.75
N ALA A 18 -13.44 2.67 -9.92
CA ALA A 18 -13.21 1.58 -8.96
C ALA A 18 -14.33 1.49 -7.90
N LYS A 19 -14.76 2.65 -7.37
CA LYS A 19 -15.84 2.73 -6.39
C LYS A 19 -17.17 2.25 -6.97
N ASN A 20 -17.50 2.67 -8.20
CA ASN A 20 -18.73 2.25 -8.89
C ASN A 20 -18.75 0.75 -9.19
N ALA A 21 -17.59 0.14 -9.45
CA ALA A 21 -17.49 -1.30 -9.70
C ALA A 21 -17.60 -2.15 -8.43
N MET A 22 -17.08 -1.67 -7.30
CA MET A 22 -17.03 -2.45 -6.04
C MET A 22 -18.23 -2.20 -5.12
N GLY A 23 -18.78 -0.99 -5.08
CA GLY A 23 -19.73 -0.54 -4.07
C GLY A 23 -19.06 0.01 -2.80
N ASP A 24 -19.80 0.81 -2.01
CA ASP A 24 -19.26 1.55 -0.85
C ASP A 24 -18.88 0.63 0.32
N ASP A 25 -19.62 -0.46 0.52
CA ASP A 25 -19.44 -1.38 1.65
C ASP A 25 -18.20 -2.27 1.53
N GLU A 26 -17.66 -2.40 0.32
CA GLU A 26 -16.46 -3.20 0.03
C GLU A 26 -15.16 -2.36 0.10
N VAL A 27 -15.27 -1.05 0.38
CA VAL A 27 -14.12 -0.12 0.42
C VAL A 27 -13.83 0.35 1.84
N PHE A 28 -12.82 -0.27 2.45
CA PHE A 28 -12.37 0.07 3.80
C PHE A 28 -11.35 1.22 3.80
N ASN A 29 -11.83 2.45 3.98
CA ASN A 29 -10.97 3.61 4.12
C ASN A 29 -10.39 3.76 5.54
N ARG A 30 -9.23 4.42 5.64
CA ARG A 30 -8.55 4.74 6.92
C ARG A 30 -8.15 3.52 7.76
N VAL A 31 -8.07 2.34 7.16
CA VAL A 31 -7.50 1.14 7.77
C VAL A 31 -6.05 0.99 7.32
N CYS A 32 -5.12 0.99 8.27
CA CYS A 32 -3.71 0.73 8.01
C CYS A 32 -3.44 -0.77 8.18
N VAL A 33 -3.18 -1.48 7.09
CA VAL A 33 -2.75 -2.89 7.12
C VAL A 33 -1.30 -2.98 7.58
N THR A 34 -1.03 -3.87 8.52
CA THR A 34 0.30 -4.00 9.14
C THR A 34 0.94 -5.35 8.87
N HIS A 35 0.17 -6.43 8.76
CA HIS A 35 0.68 -7.79 8.57
C HIS A 35 -0.25 -8.61 7.67
N LEU A 36 0.33 -9.56 6.93
CA LEU A 36 -0.42 -10.64 6.31
C LEU A 36 -0.61 -11.78 7.31
N LEU A 37 -1.70 -12.53 7.14
CA LEU A 37 -1.97 -13.76 7.87
C LEU A 37 -1.61 -14.95 6.97
N MET A 38 -0.93 -15.94 7.54
CA MET A 38 -0.58 -17.19 6.84
C MET A 38 -1.53 -18.30 7.29
N ASP A 39 -1.77 -19.28 6.43
CA ASP A 39 -2.58 -20.46 6.70
C ASP A 39 -1.80 -21.41 7.64
N GLU A 40 -2.42 -21.83 8.74
CA GLU A 40 -1.83 -22.77 9.70
C GLU A 40 -1.79 -24.20 9.15
N SER A 41 -2.68 -24.55 8.22
CA SER A 41 -2.83 -25.89 7.66
C SER A 41 -2.04 -26.11 6.36
N LYS A 42 -1.60 -25.02 5.71
CA LYS A 42 -0.91 -25.07 4.42
C LYS A 42 0.29 -24.14 4.45
N GLU A 43 1.48 -24.74 4.37
CA GLU A 43 2.72 -24.00 4.30
C GLU A 43 2.73 -23.04 3.09
N ASN A 44 3.32 -21.85 3.29
CA ASN A 44 3.49 -20.83 2.26
C ASN A 44 2.18 -20.38 1.57
N ARG A 45 1.08 -20.34 2.32
CA ARG A 45 -0.24 -19.89 1.83
C ARG A 45 -0.73 -18.69 2.62
N VAL A 46 -1.06 -17.58 1.95
CA VAL A 46 -1.74 -16.44 2.59
C VAL A 46 -3.18 -16.81 2.95
N ALA A 47 -3.63 -16.38 4.12
CA ALA A 47 -4.99 -16.57 4.63
C ALA A 47 -5.74 -15.24 4.87
N GLY A 48 -5.05 -14.10 4.76
CA GLY A 48 -5.66 -12.82 5.07
C GLY A 48 -4.67 -11.70 5.36
N ALA A 49 -5.17 -10.67 6.03
CA ALA A 49 -4.39 -9.55 6.52
C ALA A 49 -5.01 -8.95 7.79
N VAL A 50 -4.20 -8.24 8.55
CA VAL A 50 -4.63 -7.51 9.75
C VAL A 50 -4.19 -6.07 9.71
N GLY A 51 -5.01 -5.21 10.29
CA GLY A 51 -4.77 -3.78 10.37
C GLY A 51 -5.63 -3.13 11.44
N PHE A 52 -5.51 -1.81 11.55
CA PHE A 52 -6.35 -1.05 12.47
C PHE A 52 -6.84 0.24 11.81
N ASN A 53 -8.02 0.68 12.20
CA ASN A 53 -8.56 1.95 11.77
C ASN A 53 -7.85 3.09 12.49
N VAL A 54 -7.20 3.99 11.75
CA VAL A 54 -6.40 5.08 12.32
C VAL A 54 -7.25 6.19 12.96
N ARG A 55 -8.59 6.16 12.81
CA ARG A 55 -9.50 7.12 13.44
C ARG A 55 -10.16 6.57 14.70
N THR A 56 -10.51 5.28 14.70
CA THR A 56 -11.26 4.66 15.81
C THR A 56 -10.41 3.72 16.67
N GLY A 57 -9.25 3.28 16.18
CA GLY A 57 -8.44 2.25 16.84
C GLY A 57 -8.98 0.83 16.67
N ASN A 58 -10.12 0.65 15.99
CA ASN A 58 -10.71 -0.67 15.78
C ASN A 58 -9.73 -1.59 15.04
N TYR A 59 -9.54 -2.79 15.58
CA TYR A 59 -8.74 -3.82 14.95
C TYR A 59 -9.54 -4.56 13.89
N HIS A 60 -8.97 -4.73 12.70
CA HIS A 60 -9.58 -5.39 11.57
C HIS A 60 -8.82 -6.67 11.23
N VAL A 61 -9.57 -7.76 11.08
CA VAL A 61 -9.07 -9.06 10.62
C VAL A 61 -9.78 -9.38 9.31
N PHE A 62 -9.03 -9.34 8.20
CA PHE A 62 -9.52 -9.70 6.88
C PHE A 62 -9.13 -11.14 6.59
N LYS A 63 -10.11 -12.04 6.46
CA LYS A 63 -9.88 -13.41 6.00
C LYS A 63 -10.13 -13.48 4.50
N SER A 64 -9.19 -14.00 3.74
CA SER A 64 -9.28 -14.00 2.28
C SER A 64 -8.57 -15.19 1.67
N LYS A 65 -9.13 -15.71 0.56
CA LYS A 65 -8.47 -16.74 -0.24
C LYS A 65 -7.32 -16.17 -1.07
N THR A 66 -7.34 -14.90 -1.43
CA THR A 66 -6.28 -14.28 -2.23
C THR A 66 -6.09 -12.85 -1.74
N VAL A 67 -4.84 -12.41 -1.66
CA VAL A 67 -4.48 -11.04 -1.26
C VAL A 67 -3.64 -10.42 -2.38
N ILE A 68 -4.00 -9.20 -2.79
CA ILE A 68 -3.18 -8.35 -3.64
C ILE A 68 -2.68 -7.19 -2.79
N VAL A 69 -1.36 -7.00 -2.76
CA VAL A 69 -0.74 -5.89 -2.01
C VAL A 69 -0.31 -4.81 -3.00
N ALA A 70 -1.00 -3.68 -2.97
CA ALA A 70 -0.77 -2.52 -3.85
C ALA A 70 -0.54 -1.24 -3.04
N ALA A 71 0.34 -1.30 -2.03
CA ALA A 71 0.57 -0.21 -1.07
C ALA A 71 1.69 0.77 -1.49
N GLY A 72 2.04 0.82 -2.77
CA GLY A 72 3.10 1.67 -3.31
C GLY A 72 4.51 1.19 -2.95
N GLY A 73 5.50 2.04 -3.27
CA GLY A 73 6.92 1.81 -2.98
C GLY A 73 7.35 2.33 -1.61
N ALA A 74 8.58 2.84 -1.52
CA ALA A 74 9.13 3.41 -0.29
C ALA A 74 9.84 4.74 -0.54
N SER A 75 9.49 5.74 0.26
CA SER A 75 10.09 7.08 0.31
C SER A 75 10.61 7.36 1.72
N ASN A 76 11.40 8.42 1.87
CA ASN A 76 11.99 8.81 3.16
C ASN A 76 12.87 7.74 3.83
N ILE A 77 13.35 6.73 3.09
CA ILE A 77 14.37 5.78 3.57
C ILE A 77 15.72 6.49 3.74
N PHE A 78 16.04 7.42 2.84
CA PHE A 78 17.27 8.21 2.87
C PHE A 78 17.00 9.63 3.37
N LYS A 79 18.00 10.24 4.01
CA LYS A 79 17.93 11.63 4.47
C LYS A 79 17.73 12.57 3.26
N PRO A 80 16.64 13.38 3.22
CA PRO A 80 16.39 14.32 2.14
C PRO A 80 17.34 15.52 2.20
N ARG A 81 17.43 16.27 1.07
CA ARG A 81 18.25 17.49 0.99
C ARG A 81 17.74 18.62 1.87
N SER A 82 16.42 18.71 2.06
CA SER A 82 15.80 19.63 3.01
C SER A 82 15.36 18.84 4.24
N VAL A 83 15.81 19.25 5.43
CA VAL A 83 15.67 18.45 6.67
C VAL A 83 14.75 19.07 7.73
N GLY A 84 14.30 20.30 7.53
CA GLY A 84 13.26 20.94 8.35
C GLY A 84 11.86 20.63 7.79
N GLU A 85 10.99 21.64 7.71
CA GLU A 85 9.64 21.50 7.13
C GLU A 85 9.65 20.94 5.70
N GLY A 86 10.73 21.18 4.95
CA GLY A 86 10.92 20.65 3.60
C GLY A 86 11.14 19.14 3.52
N ALA A 87 11.30 18.43 4.64
CA ALA A 87 11.50 16.97 4.63
C ALA A 87 10.29 16.21 4.05
N GLY A 88 9.08 16.79 4.11
CA GLY A 88 7.89 16.21 3.48
C GLY A 88 7.84 16.36 1.95
N ARG A 89 8.72 17.17 1.34
CA ARG A 89 8.75 17.46 -0.10
C ARG A 89 9.69 16.52 -0.83
N VAL A 90 9.39 15.22 -0.77
CA VAL A 90 10.07 14.22 -1.59
C VAL A 90 9.56 14.22 -3.03
N TRP A 91 10.38 13.72 -3.95
CA TRP A 91 10.02 13.61 -5.37
C TRP A 91 8.93 12.55 -5.61
N TYR A 92 9.00 11.42 -4.90
CA TYR A 92 7.97 10.39 -4.90
C TYR A 92 6.97 10.62 -3.77
N ALA A 93 5.94 9.77 -3.66
CA ALA A 93 4.87 9.94 -2.68
C ALA A 93 5.38 9.84 -1.21
N PRO A 94 5.25 10.90 -0.38
CA PRO A 94 5.80 10.93 0.99
C PRO A 94 5.15 9.94 1.96
N TRP A 95 3.91 9.51 1.67
CA TRP A 95 3.16 8.54 2.48
C TRP A 95 3.48 7.08 2.14
N SER A 96 4.28 6.82 1.11
CA SER A 96 4.72 5.46 0.74
C SER A 96 5.87 5.03 1.65
N SER A 97 5.59 4.22 2.66
CA SER A 97 6.55 3.82 3.70
C SER A 97 7.22 2.45 3.46
N GLY A 98 7.01 1.83 2.29
CA GLY A 98 7.52 0.48 2.02
C GLY A 98 6.65 -0.65 2.57
N SER A 99 5.38 -0.38 2.88
CA SER A 99 4.45 -1.39 3.40
C SER A 99 4.35 -2.62 2.50
N THR A 100 4.34 -2.45 1.17
CA THR A 100 4.34 -3.58 0.21
C THR A 100 5.52 -4.51 0.46
N TYR A 101 6.73 -3.95 0.55
CA TYR A 101 7.95 -4.73 0.73
C TYR A 101 7.94 -5.44 2.09
N PHE A 102 7.58 -4.71 3.14
CA PHE A 102 7.54 -5.26 4.50
C PHE A 102 6.58 -6.44 4.62
N VAL A 103 5.31 -6.27 4.22
CA VAL A 103 4.30 -7.31 4.47
C VAL A 103 4.54 -8.55 3.59
N CYS A 104 5.04 -8.37 2.37
CA CYS A 104 5.34 -9.48 1.46
C CYS A 104 6.59 -10.25 1.91
N VAL A 105 7.71 -9.57 2.21
CA VAL A 105 8.93 -10.27 2.64
C VAL A 105 8.73 -10.99 3.97
N ARG A 106 7.95 -10.41 4.89
CA ARG A 106 7.60 -11.05 6.18
C ARG A 106 6.72 -12.28 6.01
N ALA A 107 5.91 -12.32 4.95
CA ALA A 107 5.13 -13.50 4.57
C ALA A 107 5.96 -14.57 3.84
N GLY A 108 7.26 -14.35 3.62
CA GLY A 108 8.13 -15.27 2.90
C GLY A 108 8.10 -15.13 1.37
N ALA A 109 7.51 -14.04 0.84
CA ALA A 109 7.54 -13.79 -0.59
C ALA A 109 8.96 -13.45 -1.05
N GLU A 110 9.36 -14.03 -2.19
CA GLU A 110 10.64 -13.73 -2.82
C GLU A 110 10.65 -12.28 -3.34
N MET A 111 11.78 -11.60 -3.13
CA MET A 111 12.01 -10.23 -3.55
C MET A 111 13.09 -10.21 -4.64
N THR A 112 12.96 -9.32 -5.62
CA THR A 112 13.94 -9.18 -6.70
C THR A 112 14.31 -7.70 -6.91
N CYS A 113 15.50 -7.48 -7.48
CA CYS A 113 16.06 -6.17 -7.85
C CYS A 113 15.95 -5.10 -6.75
N GLN A 114 16.11 -5.47 -5.47
CA GLN A 114 15.97 -4.56 -4.33
C GLN A 114 17.11 -3.53 -4.25
N GLU A 115 18.21 -3.76 -4.97
CA GLU A 115 19.34 -2.84 -5.11
C GLU A 115 19.03 -1.65 -6.03
N VAL A 116 18.03 -1.79 -6.92
CA VAL A 116 17.63 -0.74 -7.87
C VAL A 116 16.89 0.37 -7.13
N ARG A 117 17.30 1.62 -7.37
CA ARG A 117 16.73 2.82 -6.76
C ARG A 117 16.44 3.88 -7.82
N PHE A 118 15.55 4.81 -7.50
CA PHE A 118 15.24 5.99 -8.30
C PHE A 118 15.31 7.23 -7.42
#